data_AF-A0A183TDM4-F1
#
_entry.id   AF-A0A183TDM4-F1
#
_cell.length_a   1.000
_cell.length_b   1.000
_cell.length_c   1.000
_cell.angle_alpha   90.00
_cell.angle_beta   90.00
_cell.angle_gamma   90.00
#
_symmetry.space_group_name_H-M   'P 1'
#
loop_
_entity.id
_entity.type
_entity.pdbx_description
1 polymer ?
#
loop_
_entity_poly.entity_id
_entity_poly.type
_entity_poly.pdbx_seq_one_letter_code
_entity_poly.pdbx_strand_id
1 'polypeptide(L)'
;MLHASKPPVHDEIFESFDMVQYRATPDVSENAAPAIPVTQLPRCAEPGCGGLLRPHVVWFGETLNPLDLDRANRAALEADVCLVVGSSSVVYPAAGLALTVAKRGFPVAEVNVESTPATPSVLFYFEGKAGTILPKLIDNLELC
;
A
#
# COMPACT_ATOMS: atom_id res chain seq x y z
N MET A 1 20.91 -18.87 24.91
CA MET A 1 21.13 -18.82 23.45
C MET A 1 19.90 -19.40 22.76
N LEU A 2 18.89 -18.58 22.51
CA LEU A 2 17.77 -18.97 21.66
C LEU A 2 18.20 -18.65 20.23
N HIS A 3 18.49 -19.67 19.44
CA HIS A 3 18.55 -19.54 17.99
C HIS A 3 17.12 -19.26 17.52
N ALA A 4 16.76 -17.99 17.37
CA ALA A 4 15.63 -17.64 16.54
C ALA A 4 16.05 -17.95 15.10
N SER A 5 15.53 -19.05 14.55
CA SER A 5 15.62 -19.30 13.12
C SER A 5 15.10 -18.06 12.41
N LYS A 6 15.91 -17.48 11.51
CA LYS A 6 15.50 -16.34 10.69
C LYS A 6 14.13 -16.67 10.08
N PRO A 7 13.07 -15.89 10.36
CA PRO A 7 11.76 -16.16 9.79
C PRO A 7 11.88 -16.17 8.25
N PRO A 8 11.10 -17.00 7.55
CA PRO A 8 11.10 -17.01 6.09
C PRO A 8 10.83 -15.60 5.58
N VAL A 9 11.72 -15.09 4.73
CA VAL A 9 11.45 -13.86 3.98
C VAL A 9 10.45 -14.23 2.91
N HIS A 10 9.21 -13.79 3.07
CA HIS A 10 8.22 -13.88 2.02
C HIS A 10 8.47 -12.73 1.04
N ASP A 11 9.07 -13.02 -0.11
CA ASP A 11 9.13 -12.10 -1.26
C ASP A 11 7.73 -12.03 -1.91
N GLU A 12 6.74 -11.53 -1.17
CA GLU A 12 5.36 -11.42 -1.62
C GLU A 12 4.93 -9.94 -1.63
N ILE A 13 4.61 -9.43 -2.83
CA ILE A 13 3.93 -8.14 -2.99
C ILE A 13 2.42 -8.41 -2.93
N PHE A 14 1.74 -7.76 -1.99
CA PHE A 14 0.27 -7.79 -1.87
C PHE A 14 -0.31 -6.48 -2.41
N GLU A 15 -0.90 -6.53 -3.60
CA GLU A 15 -1.59 -5.39 -4.20
C GLU A 15 -3.01 -5.29 -3.61
N SER A 16 -3.11 -4.66 -2.43
CA SER A 16 -4.41 -4.45 -1.77
C SER A 16 -5.27 -3.38 -2.46
N PHE A 17 -4.64 -2.48 -3.21
CA PHE A 17 -5.28 -1.47 -4.03
C PHE A 17 -4.41 -1.31 -5.27
N ASP A 18 -4.86 -1.84 -6.41
CA ASP A 18 -4.29 -1.42 -7.69
C ASP A 18 -4.70 0.04 -7.92
N MET A 19 -3.84 0.98 -7.54
CA MET A 19 -3.90 2.32 -8.09
C MET A 19 -3.14 2.25 -9.40
N VAL A 20 -3.85 2.17 -10.52
CA VAL A 20 -3.23 2.36 -11.84
C VAL A 20 -2.38 3.63 -11.76
N GLN A 21 -1.06 3.47 -11.88
CA GLN A 21 -0.16 4.60 -12.07
C GLN A 21 -0.41 5.16 -13.47
N TYR A 22 -1.48 5.95 -13.61
CA TYR A 22 -1.44 6.99 -14.60
C TYR A 22 -0.45 8.03 -14.05
N ARG A 23 0.79 7.99 -14.54
CA ARG A 23 1.74 9.09 -14.36
C ARG A 23 1.21 10.30 -15.14
N ALA A 24 0.18 10.94 -14.61
CA ALA A 24 -0.02 12.36 -14.80
C ALA A 24 0.70 13.04 -13.62
N THR A 25 1.61 13.95 -13.95
CA THR A 25 2.13 14.93 -13.00
C THR A 25 0.98 15.52 -12.18
N PRO A 26 1.15 15.78 -10.87
CA PRO A 26 0.17 16.49 -10.07
C PRO A 26 0.28 17.98 -10.41
N ASP A 27 0.17 18.32 -11.70
CA ASP A 27 -0.13 19.68 -12.09
C ASP A 27 -1.65 19.76 -12.10
N VAL A 28 -2.21 20.02 -10.92
CA VAL A 28 -3.64 20.27 -10.73
C VAL A 28 -3.96 21.70 -11.20
N SER A 29 -3.39 22.11 -12.33
CA SER A 29 -3.89 23.24 -13.08
C SER A 29 -5.20 22.78 -13.73
N GLU A 30 -6.31 23.24 -13.14
CA GLU A 30 -7.69 23.15 -13.59
C GLU A 30 -7.96 22.47 -14.95
N ASN A 31 -8.67 21.34 -14.90
CA ASN A 31 -9.69 20.92 -15.88
C ASN A 31 -9.28 20.76 -17.36
N ALA A 32 -8.26 19.96 -17.65
CA ALA A 32 -8.13 19.35 -18.97
C ALA A 32 -7.72 17.87 -18.88
N ALA A 33 -8.52 17.05 -18.19
CA ALA A 33 -8.50 15.63 -18.51
C ALA A 33 -8.78 15.53 -20.03
N PRO A 34 -7.93 14.85 -20.83
CA PRO A 34 -8.21 14.71 -22.25
C PRO A 34 -9.60 14.11 -22.40
N ALA A 35 -10.49 14.81 -23.12
CA ALA A 35 -11.85 14.37 -23.36
C ALA A 35 -11.81 13.20 -24.35
N ILE A 36 -11.53 11.99 -23.85
CA ILE A 36 -11.52 10.77 -24.65
C ILE A 36 -12.96 10.51 -25.10
N PRO A 37 -13.25 10.50 -26.41
CA PRO A 37 -14.57 10.18 -26.91
C PRO A 37 -15.02 8.79 -26.44
N VAL A 38 -16.30 8.61 -26.13
CA VAL A 38 -16.86 7.32 -25.68
C VAL A 38 -16.61 6.19 -26.70
N THR A 39 -16.49 6.53 -27.98
CA THR A 39 -16.15 5.60 -29.07
C THR A 39 -14.74 5.06 -28.99
N GLN A 40 -13.83 5.73 -28.27
CA GLN A 40 -12.44 5.35 -28.08
C GLN A 40 -12.18 4.68 -26.72
N LEU A 41 -13.21 4.50 -25.89
CA LEU A 41 -13.03 3.80 -24.62
C LEU A 41 -12.71 2.31 -24.85
N PRO A 42 -11.85 1.71 -24.01
CA PRO A 42 -11.47 0.30 -24.13
C PRO A 42 -12.68 -0.63 -24.09
N ARG A 43 -12.76 -1.56 -25.05
CA ARG A 43 -13.86 -2.53 -25.16
C ARG A 43 -13.33 -3.95 -25.27
N CYS A 44 -14.16 -4.90 -24.84
CA CYS A 44 -13.88 -6.31 -24.98
C CYS A 44 -13.70 -6.69 -26.46
N ALA A 45 -12.58 -7.34 -26.77
CA ALA A 45 -12.24 -7.79 -28.12
C ALA A 45 -12.89 -9.13 -28.50
N GLU A 46 -13.52 -9.82 -27.53
CA GLU A 46 -14.16 -11.11 -27.78
C GLU A 46 -15.36 -10.97 -28.73
N PRO A 47 -15.47 -11.83 -29.76
CA PRO A 47 -16.58 -11.79 -30.70
C PRO A 47 -17.94 -11.86 -30.00
N GLY A 48 -18.77 -10.84 -30.24
CA GLY A 48 -20.12 -10.76 -29.67
C GLY A 48 -20.22 -10.15 -28.26
N CYS A 49 -19.12 -9.76 -27.62
CA CYS A 49 -19.16 -9.10 -26.30
C CYS A 49 -19.31 -7.58 -26.39
N GLY A 50 -18.29 -6.86 -26.92
CA GLY A 50 -18.31 -5.41 -27.11
C GLY A 50 -18.45 -4.54 -25.84
N GLY A 51 -18.44 -5.17 -24.65
CA GLY A 51 -18.61 -4.51 -23.36
C GLY A 51 -17.48 -3.54 -23.04
N LEU A 52 -17.77 -2.53 -22.20
CA LEU A 52 -16.77 -1.56 -21.73
C LEU A 52 -15.82 -2.25 -20.75
N LEU A 53 -14.52 -2.13 -21.00
CA LEU A 53 -13.51 -2.59 -20.04
C LEU A 53 -13.33 -1.53 -18.95
N ARG A 54 -13.12 -1.99 -17.72
CA ARG A 54 -12.71 -1.15 -16.61
C ARG A 54 -11.30 -1.52 -16.16
N PRO A 55 -10.57 -0.58 -15.54
CA PRO A 55 -9.36 -0.92 -14.82
C PRO A 55 -9.62 -2.01 -13.78
N HIS A 56 -8.67 -2.92 -13.64
CA HIS A 56 -8.66 -3.93 -12.58
C HIS A 56 -8.18 -3.27 -11.29
N VAL A 57 -9.06 -2.48 -10.69
CA VAL A 57 -8.81 -1.70 -9.48
C VAL A 57 -10.02 -1.80 -8.57
N VAL A 58 -9.85 -1.59 -7.27
CA VAL A 58 -10.97 -1.53 -6.32
C VAL A 58 -11.37 -0.07 -6.12
N TRP A 59 -12.62 0.26 -6.40
CA TRP A 59 -13.19 1.58 -6.11
C TRP A 59 -13.75 1.67 -4.69
N PHE A 60 -13.94 2.90 -4.20
CA PHE A 60 -14.65 3.11 -2.94
C PHE A 60 -16.05 2.49 -3.00
N GLY A 61 -16.38 1.73 -1.96
CA GLY A 61 -17.63 0.98 -1.87
C GLY A 61 -17.58 -0.42 -2.49
N GLU A 62 -16.52 -0.76 -3.22
CA GLU A 62 -16.30 -2.13 -3.68
C GLU A 62 -15.61 -2.98 -2.61
N THR A 63 -15.85 -4.28 -2.67
CA THR A 63 -15.21 -5.24 -1.77
C THR A 63 -13.84 -5.61 -2.30
N LEU A 64 -12.84 -5.66 -1.43
CA LEU A 64 -11.53 -6.21 -1.77
C LEU A 64 -11.62 -7.71 -2.10
N ASN A 65 -10.67 -8.20 -2.88
CA ASN A 65 -10.52 -9.64 -3.07
C ASN A 65 -10.32 -10.33 -1.69
N PRO A 66 -11.18 -11.28 -1.31
CA PRO A 66 -11.09 -11.94 -0.01
C PRO A 66 -9.77 -12.67 0.22
N LEU A 67 -9.18 -13.26 -0.83
CA LEU A 67 -7.92 -13.99 -0.73
C LEU A 67 -6.76 -13.04 -0.44
N ASP A 68 -6.71 -11.89 -1.10
CA ASP A 68 -5.64 -10.91 -0.89
C ASP A 68 -5.75 -10.27 0.49
N LEU A 69 -6.98 -9.99 0.95
CA LEU A 69 -7.22 -9.48 2.29
C LEU A 69 -6.82 -10.50 3.38
N ASP A 70 -7.16 -11.78 3.20
CA ASP A 70 -6.76 -12.85 4.12
C ASP A 70 -5.23 -13.01 4.19
N ARG A 71 -4.56 -12.99 3.03
CA ARG A 71 -3.09 -13.03 2.96
C ARG A 71 -2.44 -11.84 3.68
N ALA A 72 -2.91 -10.62 3.42
CA ALA A 72 -2.40 -9.42 4.08
C ALA A 72 -2.61 -9.45 5.60
N ASN A 73 -3.79 -9.92 6.05
CA ASN A 73 -4.07 -10.08 7.47
C ASN A 73 -3.15 -11.12 8.12
N ARG A 74 -2.91 -12.26 7.46
CA ARG A 74 -1.99 -13.29 7.97
C ARG A 74 -0.57 -12.74 8.10
N ALA A 75 -0.08 -12.04 7.08
CA ALA A 75 1.23 -11.38 7.14
C ALA A 75 1.33 -10.40 8.33
N ALA A 76 0.29 -9.59 8.57
CA ALA A 76 0.25 -8.70 9.73
C ALA A 76 0.16 -9.45 11.08
N LEU A 77 -0.44 -10.63 11.11
CA LEU A 77 -0.51 -11.49 12.30
C LEU A 77 0.78 -12.28 12.57
N GLU A 78 1.67 -12.38 11.59
CA GLU A 78 2.96 -13.09 11.71
C GLU A 78 4.14 -12.12 11.84
N ALA A 79 4.00 -10.88 11.37
CA ALA A 79 5.09 -9.90 11.36
C ALA A 79 5.58 -9.51 12.76
N ASP A 80 6.89 -9.47 12.95
CA ASP A 80 7.54 -8.98 14.18
C ASP A 80 7.93 -7.49 14.10
N VAL A 81 7.73 -6.87 12.93
CA VAL A 81 7.94 -5.45 12.66
C VAL A 81 7.08 -5.03 11.47
N CYS A 82 6.57 -3.80 11.46
CA CYS A 82 5.84 -3.23 10.33
C CYS A 82 6.39 -1.86 9.95
N LEU A 83 6.56 -1.63 8.64
CA LEU A 83 6.98 -0.35 8.09
C LEU A 83 5.86 0.20 7.21
N VAL A 84 5.28 1.34 7.60
CA VAL A 84 4.27 2.07 6.84
C VAL A 84 4.95 3.19 6.07
N VAL A 85 4.88 3.16 4.74
CA VAL A 85 5.60 4.12 3.88
C VAL A 85 4.61 4.88 3.01
N GLY A 86 4.58 6.20 3.12
CA GLY A 86 3.84 7.07 2.19
C GLY A 86 2.32 6.84 2.17
N SER A 87 1.73 6.43 3.29
CA SER A 87 0.29 6.22 3.44
C SER A 87 -0.30 7.28 4.36
N SER A 88 -1.52 7.73 4.07
CA SER A 88 -2.29 8.59 4.97
C SER A 88 -2.93 7.83 6.13
N SER A 89 -2.91 6.49 6.10
CA SER A 89 -3.43 5.61 7.15
C SER A 89 -4.93 5.83 7.48
N VAL A 90 -5.75 6.20 6.48
CA VAL A 90 -7.21 6.41 6.64
C VAL A 90 -8.09 5.46 5.82
N VAL A 91 -7.55 4.79 4.80
CA VAL A 91 -8.34 3.93 3.91
C VAL A 91 -8.44 2.52 4.51
N TYR A 92 -9.66 2.13 4.88
CA TYR A 92 -9.95 0.80 5.41
C TYR A 92 -10.33 -0.16 4.29
N PRO A 93 -9.92 -1.45 4.41
CA PRO A 93 -9.32 -2.09 5.58
C PRO A 93 -7.78 -1.97 5.72
N ALA A 94 -7.04 -1.50 4.70
CA ALA A 94 -5.57 -1.53 4.73
C ALA A 94 -4.93 -0.76 5.89
N ALA A 95 -5.49 0.39 6.28
CA ALA A 95 -5.03 1.16 7.45
C ALA A 95 -5.01 0.34 8.76
N GLY A 96 -5.82 -0.73 8.84
CA GLY A 96 -5.87 -1.61 10.00
C GLY A 96 -4.68 -2.58 10.14
N LEU A 97 -3.92 -2.84 9.07
CA LEU A 97 -2.83 -3.83 9.09
C LEU A 97 -1.71 -3.45 10.06
N ALA A 98 -1.24 -2.20 10.01
CA ALA A 98 -0.23 -1.69 10.93
C ALA A 98 -0.72 -1.71 12.39
N LEU A 99 -2.00 -1.37 12.61
CA LEU A 99 -2.61 -1.46 13.95
C LEU A 99 -2.66 -2.89 14.47
N THR A 100 -2.89 -3.89 13.61
CA THR A 100 -2.83 -5.31 14.00
C THR A 100 -1.44 -5.68 14.53
N VAL A 101 -0.37 -5.22 13.89
CA VAL A 101 1.02 -5.44 14.35
C VAL A 101 1.28 -4.72 15.68
N ALA A 102 0.92 -3.43 15.78
CA ALA A 102 1.09 -2.64 17.00
C ALA A 102 0.35 -3.27 18.21
N LYS A 103 -0.88 -3.75 18.01
CA LYS A 103 -1.68 -4.40 19.06
C LYS A 103 -1.08 -5.71 19.56
N ARG A 104 -0.24 -6.37 18.76
CA ARG A 104 0.53 -7.56 19.17
C ARG A 104 1.79 -7.20 19.97
N GLY A 105 2.10 -5.92 20.14
CA GLY A 105 3.26 -5.42 20.87
C GLY A 105 4.53 -5.33 20.03
N PHE A 106 4.43 -5.50 18.71
CA PHE A 106 5.56 -5.40 17.79
C PHE A 106 5.74 -3.98 17.27
N PRO A 107 6.99 -3.54 17.00
CA PRO A 107 7.28 -2.20 16.53
C PRO A 107 6.64 -1.91 15.17
N VAL A 108 5.99 -0.75 15.10
CA VAL A 108 5.56 -0.14 13.83
C VAL A 108 6.36 1.13 13.63
N ALA A 109 6.93 1.28 12.44
CA ALA A 109 7.61 2.48 11.98
C ALA A 109 6.84 3.12 10.84
N GLU A 110 6.65 4.43 10.88
CA GLU A 110 5.99 5.22 9.85
C GLU A 110 7.02 6.15 9.19
N VAL A 111 7.06 6.15 7.87
CA VAL A 111 7.85 7.07 7.05
C VAL A 111 6.90 7.83 6.16
N ASN A 112 6.63 9.09 6.49
CA ASN A 112 5.71 9.91 5.73
C ASN A 112 6.10 11.39 5.79
N VAL A 113 5.68 12.16 4.79
CA VAL A 113 5.97 13.61 4.73
C VAL A 113 5.20 14.41 5.77
N GLU A 114 4.08 13.88 6.24
CA GLU A 114 3.19 14.48 7.24
C GLU A 114 2.75 13.39 8.23
N SER A 115 2.37 13.78 9.44
CA SER A 115 1.81 12.84 10.40
C SER A 115 0.41 12.40 9.97
N THR A 116 0.02 11.21 10.40
CA THR A 116 -1.29 10.61 10.14
C THR A 116 -2.06 10.41 11.44
N PRO A 117 -3.37 10.11 11.38
CA PRO A 117 -4.12 9.71 12.57
C PRO A 117 -3.55 8.47 13.27
N ALA A 118 -2.73 7.66 12.58
CA ALA A 118 -2.08 6.48 13.14
C ALA A 118 -0.76 6.80 13.84
N THR A 119 -0.11 7.94 13.55
CA THR A 119 1.20 8.32 14.12
C THR A 119 1.28 8.22 15.65
N PRO A 120 0.26 8.62 16.45
CA PRO A 120 0.30 8.45 17.90
C PRO A 120 0.32 6.99 18.38
N SER A 121 0.02 6.03 17.50
CA SER A 121 -0.07 4.60 17.79
C SER A 121 1.12 3.79 17.28
N VAL A 122 2.09 4.42 16.59
CA VAL A 122 3.30 3.75 16.09
C VAL A 122 4.49 4.06 16.99
N LEU A 123 5.50 3.19 16.98
CA LEU A 123 6.67 3.34 17.83
C LEU A 123 7.67 4.35 17.26
N PHE A 124 7.82 4.38 15.93
CA PHE A 124 8.73 5.29 15.26
C PHE A 124 7.99 6.07 14.18
N TYR A 125 8.26 7.37 14.10
CA TYR A 125 7.80 8.23 13.03
C TYR A 125 8.98 9.00 12.46
N PHE A 126 9.16 8.91 11.15
CA PHE A 126 10.21 9.57 10.39
C PHE A 126 9.57 10.52 9.40
N GLU A 127 9.62 11.81 9.72
CA GLU A 127 9.07 12.86 8.86
C GLU A 127 9.97 13.10 7.64
N GLY A 128 9.41 12.92 6.45
CA GLY A 128 10.04 13.28 5.19
C GLY A 128 9.78 12.29 4.05
N LYS A 129 10.49 12.49 2.94
CA LYS A 129 10.33 11.69 1.72
C LYS A 129 10.89 10.28 1.93
N ALA A 130 10.07 9.26 1.64
CA ALA A 130 10.47 7.86 1.68
C ALA A 130 11.75 7.58 0.87
N GLY A 131 11.86 8.13 -0.34
CA GLY A 131 13.05 7.98 -1.19
C GLY A 131 14.34 8.61 -0.63
N THR A 132 14.25 9.43 0.43
CA THR A 132 15.42 10.00 1.12
C THR A 132 15.70 9.31 2.45
N ILE A 133 14.66 8.84 3.15
CA ILE A 133 14.77 8.23 4.49
C ILE A 133 15.10 6.74 4.40
N LEU A 134 14.40 5.99 3.54
CA LEU A 134 14.55 4.53 3.48
C LEU A 134 15.98 4.08 3.15
N PRO A 135 16.71 4.69 2.18
CA PRO A 135 18.11 4.31 1.93
C PRO A 135 18.98 4.43 3.20
N LYS A 136 18.81 5.53 3.96
CA LYS A 136 19.55 5.73 5.20
C LYS A 136 19.22 4.68 6.26
N LEU A 137 17.95 4.27 6.37
CA LEU A 137 17.56 3.23 7.31
C LEU A 137 18.20 1.88 6.94
N ILE A 138 18.20 1.53 5.65
CA ILE A 138 18.76 0.27 5.14
C ILE A 138 20.29 0.24 5.32
N ASP A 139 20.99 1.32 4.98
CA ASP A 139 22.46 1.39 5.12
C ASP A 139 22.91 1.15 6.58
N ASN A 140 22.07 1.50 7.57
CA ASN A 140 22.36 1.28 8.98
C ASN A 140 21.98 -0.13 9.47
N LEU A 141 21.22 -0.91 8.70
CA LEU A 141 20.88 -2.31 9.02
C LEU A 141 21.98 -3.29 8.61
N GLU A 142 22.77 -2.98 7.57
CA GLU A 142 23.88 -3.83 7.11
C GLU A 142 25.13 -3.77 8.00
N LEU A 143 25.12 -2.94 9.04
CA LEU A 143 26.23 -2.74 9.98
C LEU A 143 26.07 -3.52 11.30
N CYS A 144 25.06 -4.37 11.44
CA CYS A 144 24.82 -5.22 12.62
C CYS A 144 25.10 -6.70 12.35
#